data_AF-A0A925HGE6-F1
#
_entry.id   AF-A0A925HGE6-F1
#
_cell.length_a   1.000
_cell.length_b   1.000
_cell.length_c   1.000
_cell.angle_alpha   90.00
_cell.angle_beta   90.00
_cell.angle_gamma   90.00
#
_symmetry.space_group_name_H-M   'P 1'
#
loop_
_entity.id
_entity.type
_entity.pdbx_description
1 polymer ?
#
loop_
_entity_poly.entity_id
_entity_poly.type
_entity_poly.pdbx_seq_one_letter_code
_entity_poly.pdbx_strand_id
1 'polypeptide(L)'
;MPITPDIAAAEAAIVEMTNAFRAKNKLPPVRSNATLQAAARTYAQKLGKVDALSHTADGTTPAERVAKVGYRYCQVGENLASILDTRGFDADDYARRAVQGWEESPGHRKNMVLPYVTEIGVAVARASATEPKYIAVQLFGRPDSAKYTFKITNKSGRNVSYAFEEEANTASPSEVITHTACLPGTIEFDTGNKTGAVSRYETRGGQVFTVRPGVAGAVTVEVKQAPSAK
;
A
#
# COMPACT_ATOMS: atom_id res chain seq x y z
N MET A 1 -9.94 -29.60 -27.43
CA MET A 1 -10.35 -29.33 -26.03
C MET A 1 -10.00 -27.88 -25.74
N PRO A 2 -10.83 -27.12 -25.01
CA PRO A 2 -10.48 -25.75 -24.64
C PRO A 2 -9.18 -25.74 -23.83
N ILE A 3 -8.28 -24.80 -24.13
CA ILE A 3 -7.02 -24.67 -23.39
C ILE A 3 -7.36 -24.25 -21.96
N THR A 4 -6.93 -25.07 -21.00
CA THR A 4 -6.99 -24.72 -19.58
C THR A 4 -5.71 -23.95 -19.27
N PRO A 5 -5.80 -22.70 -18.77
CA PRO A 5 -4.61 -21.93 -18.45
C PRO A 5 -3.83 -22.65 -17.35
N ASP A 6 -2.51 -22.69 -17.47
CA ASP A 6 -1.65 -22.95 -16.34
C ASP A 6 -1.87 -21.81 -15.33
N ILE A 7 -2.58 -22.12 -14.24
CA ILE A 7 -2.96 -21.15 -13.22
C ILE A 7 -1.74 -20.49 -12.59
N ALA A 8 -0.66 -21.25 -12.34
CA ALA A 8 0.53 -20.71 -11.72
C ALA A 8 1.26 -19.75 -12.68
N ALA A 9 1.34 -20.12 -13.96
CA ALA A 9 1.88 -19.22 -14.98
C ALA A 9 1.03 -17.96 -15.14
N ALA A 10 -0.30 -18.06 -15.10
CA ALA A 10 -1.21 -16.92 -15.20
C ALA A 10 -1.07 -15.97 -14.00
N GLU A 11 -0.96 -16.50 -12.77
CA GLU A 11 -0.70 -15.72 -11.56
C GLU A 11 0.63 -14.96 -11.67
N ALA A 12 1.69 -15.61 -12.15
CA ALA A 12 3.00 -14.99 -12.36
C ALA A 12 2.96 -13.90 -13.44
N ALA A 13 2.32 -14.16 -14.58
CA ALA A 13 2.16 -13.21 -15.67
C ALA A 13 1.33 -11.98 -15.23
N ILE A 14 0.30 -12.14 -14.39
CA ILE A 14 -0.43 -11.00 -13.81
C ILE A 14 0.50 -10.11 -12.99
N VAL A 15 1.37 -10.69 -12.15
CA VAL A 15 2.34 -9.92 -11.35
C VAL A 15 3.32 -9.17 -12.24
N GLU A 16 3.85 -9.83 -13.28
CA GLU A 16 4.77 -9.22 -14.24
C GLU A 16 4.12 -8.04 -14.98
N MET A 17 2.94 -8.24 -15.56
CA MET A 17 2.21 -7.20 -16.29
C MET A 17 1.79 -6.05 -15.36
N THR A 18 1.44 -6.35 -14.12
CA THR A 18 1.17 -5.32 -13.09
C THR A 18 2.42 -4.48 -12.81
N ASN A 19 3.59 -5.11 -12.65
CA ASN A 19 4.83 -4.39 -12.46
C ASN A 19 5.25 -3.58 -13.70
N ALA A 20 5.01 -4.08 -14.91
CA ALA A 20 5.20 -3.33 -16.13
C ALA A 20 4.28 -2.09 -16.21
N PHE A 21 3.01 -2.23 -15.82
CA PHE A 21 2.10 -1.10 -15.72
C PHE A 21 2.56 -0.09 -14.66
N ARG A 22 2.99 -0.54 -13.48
CA ARG A 22 3.53 0.34 -12.43
C ARG A 22 4.76 1.10 -12.92
N ALA A 23 5.67 0.44 -13.64
CA ALA A 23 6.85 1.07 -14.23
C ALA A 23 6.46 2.17 -15.24
N LYS A 24 5.47 1.93 -16.12
CA LYS A 24 4.94 2.96 -17.04
C LYS A 24 4.38 4.19 -16.30
N ASN A 25 3.87 4.00 -15.08
CA ASN A 25 3.36 5.07 -14.23
C ASN A 25 4.42 5.60 -13.24
N LYS A 26 5.70 5.28 -13.43
CA LYS A 26 6.83 5.73 -12.59
C LYS A 26 6.70 5.30 -11.12
N LEU A 27 6.07 4.16 -10.86
CA LEU A 27 5.93 3.58 -9.53
C LEU A 27 6.91 2.41 -9.33
N PRO A 28 7.43 2.23 -8.11
CA PRO A 28 8.25 1.06 -7.78
C PRO A 28 7.47 -0.26 -7.99
N PRO A 29 8.17 -1.35 -8.38
CA PRO A 29 7.55 -2.66 -8.49
C PRO A 29 7.13 -3.18 -7.11
N VAL A 30 6.13 -4.05 -7.11
CA VAL A 30 5.69 -4.84 -5.96
C VAL A 30 6.28 -6.24 -6.03
N ARG A 31 6.61 -6.81 -4.86
CA ARG A 31 7.15 -8.16 -4.73
C ARG A 31 6.04 -9.15 -4.34
N SER A 32 6.04 -10.33 -4.95
CA SER A 32 5.11 -11.39 -4.56
C SER A 32 5.26 -11.76 -3.07
N ASN A 33 4.13 -11.86 -2.37
CA ASN A 33 4.05 -12.26 -0.96
C ASN A 33 3.11 -13.46 -0.83
N ALA A 34 3.62 -14.57 -0.28
CA ALA A 34 2.88 -15.82 -0.15
C ALA A 34 1.67 -15.73 0.79
N THR A 35 1.74 -14.90 1.83
CA THR A 35 0.61 -14.66 2.76
C THR A 35 -0.54 -13.94 2.06
N LEU A 36 -0.24 -12.90 1.28
CA LEU A 36 -1.25 -12.23 0.44
C LEU A 36 -1.81 -13.18 -0.63
N GLN A 37 -0.97 -14.00 -1.25
CA GLN A 37 -1.41 -14.99 -2.23
C GLN A 37 -2.36 -16.04 -1.61
N ALA A 38 -2.10 -16.48 -0.37
CA ALA A 38 -2.99 -17.39 0.34
C ALA A 38 -4.38 -16.76 0.57
N ALA A 39 -4.45 -15.49 1.01
CA ALA A 39 -5.71 -14.77 1.12
C ALA A 39 -6.44 -14.63 -0.22
N ALA A 40 -5.72 -14.23 -1.27
CA ALA A 40 -6.26 -14.12 -2.63
C ALA A 40 -6.85 -15.45 -3.10
N ARG A 41 -6.15 -16.57 -2.86
CA ARG A 41 -6.58 -17.90 -3.29
C ARG A 41 -7.84 -18.37 -2.59
N THR A 42 -7.90 -18.23 -1.27
CA THR A 42 -9.12 -18.53 -0.51
C THR A 42 -10.29 -17.72 -1.01
N TYR A 43 -10.07 -16.43 -1.31
CA TYR A 43 -11.14 -15.57 -1.77
C TYR A 43 -11.59 -15.85 -3.22
N ALA A 44 -10.66 -16.09 -4.15
CA ALA A 44 -10.97 -16.47 -5.52
C ALA A 44 -11.85 -17.73 -5.58
N GLN A 45 -11.53 -18.73 -4.76
CA GLN A 45 -12.33 -19.95 -4.62
C GLN A 45 -13.72 -19.68 -4.04
N LYS A 46 -13.82 -18.77 -3.06
CA LYS A 46 -15.11 -18.36 -2.47
C LYS A 46 -15.99 -17.66 -3.50
N LEU A 47 -15.45 -16.70 -4.24
CA LEU A 47 -16.15 -16.00 -5.31
C LEU A 47 -16.63 -16.95 -6.41
N GLY A 48 -15.79 -17.92 -6.78
CA GLY A 48 -16.18 -18.96 -7.73
C GLY A 48 -17.39 -19.80 -7.27
N LYS A 49 -17.50 -20.08 -5.96
CA LYS A 49 -18.61 -20.86 -5.40
C LYS A 49 -19.93 -20.11 -5.29
N VAL A 50 -19.89 -18.80 -5.10
CA VAL A 50 -21.10 -17.96 -4.94
C VAL A 50 -21.54 -17.29 -6.24
N ASP A 51 -20.77 -17.50 -7.32
CA ASP A 51 -20.98 -16.95 -8.66
C ASP A 51 -21.21 -15.43 -8.72
N ALA A 52 -20.64 -14.69 -7.77
CA ALA A 52 -20.78 -13.24 -7.65
C ALA A 52 -19.40 -12.58 -7.50
N LEU A 53 -19.15 -11.51 -8.26
CA LEU A 53 -17.94 -10.70 -8.13
C LEU A 53 -18.21 -9.55 -7.15
N SER A 54 -17.90 -9.78 -5.87
CA SER A 54 -18.08 -8.81 -4.79
C SER A 54 -16.85 -8.78 -3.89
N HIS A 55 -16.49 -7.60 -3.39
CA HIS A 55 -15.40 -7.42 -2.43
C HIS A 55 -15.73 -7.92 -1.01
N THR A 56 -17.00 -8.27 -0.76
CA THR A 56 -17.52 -8.70 0.56
C THR A 56 -18.41 -9.95 0.51
N ALA A 57 -18.23 -10.81 -0.50
CA ALA A 57 -19.03 -12.02 -0.72
C ALA A 57 -19.06 -13.04 0.45
N ASP A 58 -18.12 -12.94 1.40
CA ASP A 58 -18.02 -13.78 2.60
C ASP A 58 -18.31 -13.02 3.90
N GLY A 59 -18.83 -11.79 3.79
CA GLY A 59 -19.09 -10.90 4.93
C GLY A 59 -17.84 -10.19 5.46
N THR A 60 -16.68 -10.36 4.82
CA THR A 60 -15.43 -9.69 5.22
C THR A 60 -14.96 -8.69 4.16
N THR A 61 -14.20 -7.70 4.60
CA THR A 61 -13.45 -6.77 3.73
C THR A 61 -12.11 -7.37 3.32
N PRO A 62 -11.46 -6.88 2.24
CA PRO A 62 -10.12 -7.32 1.85
C PRO A 62 -9.10 -7.20 2.99
N ALA A 63 -9.22 -6.14 3.79
CA ALA A 63 -8.34 -5.83 4.90
C ALA A 63 -8.47 -6.90 6.01
N GLU A 64 -9.69 -7.26 6.39
CA GLU A 64 -9.95 -8.35 7.34
C GLU A 64 -9.43 -9.70 6.83
N ARG A 65 -9.58 -9.98 5.52
CA ARG A 65 -9.07 -11.24 4.92
C ARG A 65 -7.56 -11.37 5.03
N VAL A 66 -6.81 -10.31 4.73
CA VAL A 66 -5.35 -10.37 4.83
C VAL A 66 -4.88 -10.41 6.29
N ALA A 67 -5.55 -9.70 7.21
CA ALA A 67 -5.27 -9.82 8.65
C ALA A 67 -5.50 -11.24 9.18
N LYS A 68 -6.58 -11.91 8.74
CA LYS A 68 -6.94 -13.27 9.18
C LYS A 68 -5.87 -14.31 8.83
N VAL A 69 -5.14 -14.12 7.72
CA VAL A 69 -4.02 -15.00 7.33
C VAL A 69 -2.67 -14.55 7.90
N GLY A 70 -2.67 -13.57 8.81
CA GLY A 70 -1.47 -13.10 9.52
C GLY A 70 -0.69 -11.98 8.82
N TYR A 71 -1.20 -11.43 7.72
CA TYR A 71 -0.57 -10.27 7.08
C TYR A 71 -0.90 -9.00 7.88
N ARG A 72 0.09 -8.46 8.61
CA ARG A 72 -0.02 -7.17 9.29
C ARG A 72 0.23 -6.05 8.28
N TYR A 73 -0.73 -5.14 8.13
CA TYR A 73 -0.71 -4.13 7.06
C TYR A 73 -1.06 -2.75 7.58
N CYS A 74 -0.57 -1.76 6.85
CA CYS A 74 -0.98 -0.37 7.01
C CYS A 74 -1.75 0.14 5.79
N GLN A 75 -1.63 -0.53 4.64
CA GLN A 75 -2.38 -0.23 3.42
C GLN A 75 -2.63 -1.53 2.64
N VAL A 76 -3.85 -1.69 2.13
CA VAL A 76 -4.28 -2.83 1.32
C VAL A 76 -5.15 -2.32 0.16
N GLY A 77 -5.01 -2.94 -1.01
CA GLY A 77 -5.91 -2.72 -2.15
C GLY A 77 -6.30 -4.06 -2.77
N GLU A 78 -7.48 -4.14 -3.40
CA GLU A 78 -7.98 -5.38 -4.03
C GLU A 78 -8.57 -5.10 -5.42
N ASN A 79 -8.16 -5.90 -6.39
CA ASN A 79 -8.80 -6.00 -7.69
C ASN A 79 -9.36 -7.41 -7.90
N LEU A 80 -10.54 -7.49 -8.53
CA LEU A 80 -11.22 -8.73 -8.84
C LEU A 80 -11.46 -8.79 -10.35
N ALA A 81 -11.32 -9.96 -10.96
CA ALA A 81 -11.74 -10.19 -12.34
C ALA A 81 -12.52 -11.50 -12.44
N SER A 82 -13.56 -11.52 -13.26
CA SER A 82 -14.28 -12.74 -13.64
C SER A 82 -14.24 -12.83 -15.16
N ILE A 83 -13.59 -13.86 -15.68
CA ILE A 83 -13.37 -14.01 -17.12
C ILE A 83 -13.88 -15.38 -17.53
N LEU A 84 -14.83 -15.39 -18.48
CA LEU A 84 -15.34 -16.58 -19.15
C LEU A 84 -14.88 -16.55 -20.60
N ASP A 85 -14.32 -17.66 -21.09
CA ASP A 85 -14.04 -17.83 -22.53
C ASP A 85 -14.17 -19.28 -22.93
N THR A 86 -15.18 -19.54 -23.73
CA THR A 86 -15.54 -20.86 -24.26
C THR A 86 -14.47 -21.45 -25.18
N ARG A 87 -13.54 -20.64 -25.69
CA ARG A 87 -12.41 -21.09 -26.52
C ARG A 87 -11.23 -21.60 -25.68
N GLY A 88 -11.20 -21.29 -24.38
CA GLY A 88 -10.04 -21.46 -23.52
C GLY A 88 -9.02 -20.33 -23.68
N PHE A 89 -8.00 -20.31 -22.82
CA PHE A 89 -6.93 -19.31 -22.83
C PHE A 89 -5.61 -19.96 -22.46
N ASP A 90 -4.51 -19.47 -23.04
CA ASP A 90 -3.20 -19.64 -22.43
C ASP A 90 -3.05 -18.70 -21.21
N ALA A 91 -1.98 -18.92 -20.43
CA ALA A 91 -1.73 -18.18 -19.20
C ALA A 91 -1.54 -16.67 -19.43
N ASP A 92 -0.85 -16.30 -20.52
CA ASP A 92 -0.55 -14.90 -20.85
C ASP A 92 -1.79 -14.16 -21.34
N ASP A 93 -2.65 -14.81 -22.13
CA ASP A 93 -3.93 -14.25 -22.56
C ASP A 93 -4.86 -13.97 -21.38
N TYR A 94 -4.95 -14.91 -20.45
CA TYR A 94 -5.73 -14.70 -19.22
C TYR A 94 -5.19 -13.51 -18.42
N ALA A 95 -3.88 -13.48 -18.16
CA ALA A 95 -3.24 -12.41 -17.41
C ALA A 95 -3.43 -11.05 -18.08
N ARG A 96 -3.23 -10.98 -19.39
CA ARG A 96 -3.34 -9.75 -20.17
C ARG A 96 -4.77 -9.20 -20.14
N ARG A 97 -5.79 -10.06 -20.26
CA ARG A 97 -7.20 -9.65 -20.14
C ARG A 97 -7.57 -9.16 -18.74
N ALA A 98 -7.10 -9.83 -17.70
CA ALA A 98 -7.33 -9.39 -16.32
C ALA A 98 -6.69 -8.02 -16.07
N VAL A 99 -5.41 -7.85 -16.43
CA VAL A 99 -4.68 -6.60 -16.21
C VAL A 99 -5.21 -5.45 -17.06
N GLN A 100 -5.53 -5.68 -18.35
CA GLN A 100 -6.16 -4.66 -19.20
C GLN A 100 -7.54 -4.23 -18.65
N GLY A 101 -8.36 -5.20 -18.24
CA GLY A 101 -9.66 -4.89 -17.63
C GLY A 101 -9.53 -4.04 -16.35
N TRP A 102 -8.50 -4.29 -15.54
CA TRP A 102 -8.20 -3.45 -14.38
C TRP A 102 -7.62 -2.08 -14.75
N GLU A 103 -6.78 -1.99 -15.77
CA GLU A 103 -6.22 -0.72 -16.25
C GLU A 103 -7.29 0.24 -16.80
N GLU A 104 -8.27 -0.31 -17.53
CA GLU A 104 -9.32 0.44 -18.22
C GLU A 104 -10.46 0.85 -17.27
N SER A 105 -10.57 0.19 -16.11
CA SER A 105 -11.57 0.49 -15.10
C SER A 105 -11.04 1.49 -14.07
N PRO A 106 -11.62 2.70 -13.92
CA PRO A 106 -11.09 3.71 -13.00
C PRO A 106 -11.00 3.26 -11.54
N GLY A 107 -11.92 2.41 -11.08
CA GLY A 107 -11.90 1.85 -9.72
C GLY A 107 -10.71 0.92 -9.50
N HIS A 108 -10.49 -0.03 -10.42
CA HIS A 108 -9.40 -0.99 -10.33
C HIS A 108 -8.03 -0.36 -10.61
N ARG A 109 -7.98 0.59 -11.55
CA ARG A 109 -6.75 1.32 -11.91
C ARG A 109 -6.17 2.05 -10.69
N LYS A 110 -7.01 2.60 -9.79
CA LYS A 110 -6.56 3.23 -8.53
C LYS A 110 -5.74 2.28 -7.66
N ASN A 111 -6.10 0.99 -7.61
CA ASN A 111 -5.32 -0.01 -6.88
C ASN A 111 -4.02 -0.38 -7.61
N MET A 112 -4.07 -0.47 -8.95
CA MET A 112 -2.86 -0.74 -9.76
C MET A 112 -1.78 0.33 -9.59
N VAL A 113 -2.19 1.60 -9.41
CA VAL A 113 -1.31 2.74 -9.16
C VAL A 113 -1.21 3.13 -7.68
N LEU A 114 -1.67 2.26 -6.76
CA LEU A 114 -1.66 2.58 -5.33
C LEU A 114 -0.22 2.90 -4.90
N PRO A 115 0.03 4.09 -4.31
CA PRO A 115 1.38 4.51 -3.97
C PRO A 115 1.86 3.73 -2.75
N TYR A 116 3.18 3.58 -2.62
CA TYR A 116 3.85 2.99 -1.46
C TYR A 116 3.51 1.53 -1.08
N VAL A 117 2.60 0.84 -1.78
CA VAL A 117 2.54 -0.63 -1.67
C VAL A 117 3.83 -1.24 -2.18
N THR A 118 4.28 -2.27 -1.46
CA THR A 118 5.56 -2.94 -1.71
C THR A 118 5.38 -4.42 -2.05
N GLU A 119 4.20 -4.97 -1.76
CA GLU A 119 3.92 -6.39 -1.87
C GLU A 119 2.61 -6.65 -2.63
N ILE A 120 2.53 -7.82 -3.26
CA ILE A 120 1.38 -8.26 -4.04
C ILE A 120 1.11 -9.76 -3.79
N GLY A 121 -0.16 -10.15 -3.74
CA GLY A 121 -0.59 -11.54 -3.83
C GLY A 121 -1.63 -11.68 -4.94
N VAL A 122 -1.44 -12.64 -5.83
CA VAL A 122 -2.38 -12.91 -6.92
C VAL A 122 -2.80 -14.36 -6.86
N ALA A 123 -4.09 -14.62 -7.02
CA ALA A 123 -4.59 -15.97 -7.19
C ALA A 123 -5.65 -16.05 -8.28
N VAL A 124 -5.63 -17.15 -9.03
CA VAL A 124 -6.64 -17.48 -10.03
C VAL A 124 -7.33 -18.79 -9.64
N ALA A 125 -8.66 -18.80 -9.63
CA ALA A 125 -9.46 -19.98 -9.33
C ALA A 125 -10.51 -20.22 -10.42
N ARG A 126 -10.67 -21.48 -10.82
CA ARG A 126 -11.77 -21.88 -11.71
C ARG A 126 -13.09 -21.83 -10.95
N ALA A 127 -14.07 -21.11 -11.49
CA ALA A 127 -15.38 -20.89 -10.88
C ALA A 127 -16.36 -22.02 -11.17
N SER A 128 -16.27 -22.64 -12.35
CA SER A 128 -17.20 -23.68 -12.80
C SER A 128 -16.46 -24.91 -13.33
N ALA A 129 -16.97 -26.10 -13.00
CA ALA A 129 -16.46 -27.36 -13.54
C ALA A 129 -16.82 -27.54 -15.02
N THR A 130 -17.96 -26.99 -15.44
CA THR A 130 -18.52 -27.17 -16.79
C THR A 130 -18.22 -25.98 -17.71
N GLU A 131 -18.13 -24.77 -17.16
CA GLU A 131 -17.80 -23.56 -17.92
C GLU A 131 -16.35 -23.13 -17.68
N PRO A 132 -15.64 -22.63 -18.70
CA PRO A 132 -14.29 -22.08 -18.57
C PRO A 132 -14.33 -20.66 -17.99
N LYS A 133 -14.93 -20.52 -16.81
CA LYS A 133 -15.00 -19.29 -16.02
C LYS A 133 -13.94 -19.32 -14.93
N TYR A 134 -13.15 -18.25 -14.82
CA TYR A 134 -12.07 -18.12 -13.86
C TYR A 134 -12.14 -16.77 -13.15
N ILE A 135 -11.93 -16.78 -11.85
CA ILE A 135 -11.85 -15.61 -10.99
C ILE A 135 -10.38 -15.32 -10.69
N ALA A 136 -9.94 -14.08 -10.92
CA ALA A 136 -8.67 -13.58 -10.42
C ALA A 136 -8.91 -12.63 -9.24
N VAL A 137 -8.10 -12.79 -8.19
CA VAL A 137 -8.01 -11.86 -7.07
C VAL A 137 -6.59 -11.35 -7.00
N GLN A 138 -6.42 -10.03 -6.99
CA GLN A 138 -5.15 -9.35 -6.84
C GLN A 138 -5.21 -8.48 -5.59
N LEU A 139 -4.32 -8.74 -4.64
CA LEU A 139 -4.17 -8.00 -3.40
C LEU A 139 -2.85 -7.24 -3.41
N PHE A 140 -2.89 -5.94 -3.17
CA PHE A 140 -1.71 -5.12 -2.90
C PHE A 140 -1.57 -4.90 -1.40
N GLY A 141 -0.33 -4.81 -0.92
CA GLY A 141 -0.05 -4.60 0.49
C GLY A 141 1.15 -3.69 0.74
N ARG A 142 1.02 -2.84 1.76
CA ARG A 142 2.16 -2.27 2.49
C ARG A 142 2.18 -2.90 3.88
N PRO A 143 3.21 -3.69 4.23
CA PRO A 143 3.25 -4.35 5.52
C PRO A 143 3.47 -3.32 6.63
N ASP A 144 2.98 -3.63 7.83
CA ASP A 144 3.15 -2.76 9.01
C ASP A 144 4.62 -2.45 9.32
N SER A 145 5.52 -3.40 9.05
CA SER A 145 6.97 -3.25 9.19
C SER A 145 7.57 -2.20 8.24
N ALA A 146 6.84 -1.79 7.20
CA ALA A 146 7.25 -0.73 6.29
C ALA A 146 6.71 0.65 6.71
N LYS A 147 5.98 0.78 7.84
CA LYS A 147 5.56 2.10 8.33
C LYS A 147 6.76 3.04 8.46
N TYR A 148 6.54 4.30 8.13
CA TYR A 148 7.53 5.34 8.34
C TYR A 148 7.55 5.72 9.81
N THR A 149 8.75 5.70 10.39
CA THR A 149 8.97 6.19 11.75
C THR A 149 9.93 7.38 11.69
N PHE A 150 9.59 8.47 12.36
CA PHE A 150 10.48 9.61 12.54
C PHE A 150 10.38 10.14 13.96
N LYS A 151 11.38 10.91 14.38
CA LYS A 151 11.46 11.46 15.74
C LYS A 151 11.52 12.97 15.71
N ILE A 152 10.94 13.57 16.74
CA ILE A 152 11.06 14.99 17.03
C ILE A 152 11.77 15.10 18.37
N THR A 153 12.83 15.88 18.44
CA THR A 153 13.62 16.11 19.66
C THR A 153 13.62 17.59 19.96
N ASN A 154 12.98 18.00 21.04
CA ASN A 154 12.89 19.40 21.41
C ASN A 154 14.04 19.79 22.34
N LYS A 155 15.04 20.50 21.79
CA LYS A 155 16.16 21.09 22.54
C LYS A 155 16.05 22.61 22.66
N SER A 156 14.87 23.18 22.41
CA SER A 156 14.66 24.64 22.44
C SER A 156 14.52 25.23 23.85
N GLY A 157 14.26 24.39 24.86
CA GLY A 157 13.99 24.83 26.24
C GLY A 157 12.58 25.39 26.46
N ARG A 158 11.71 25.36 25.45
CA ARG A 158 10.31 25.82 25.50
C ARG A 158 9.37 24.82 24.82
N ASN A 159 8.06 24.97 25.02
CA ASN A 159 7.08 24.23 24.23
C ASN A 159 7.18 24.63 22.75
N VAL A 160 7.09 23.63 21.87
CA VAL A 160 7.10 23.80 20.42
C VAL A 160 5.85 23.16 19.84
N SER A 161 5.03 23.96 19.17
CA SER A 161 3.88 23.48 18.41
C SER A 161 4.30 23.03 17.02
N TYR A 162 3.74 21.92 16.57
CA TYR A 162 3.93 21.43 15.20
C TYR A 162 2.68 20.67 14.75
N ALA A 163 2.50 20.49 13.44
CA ALA A 163 1.48 19.64 12.87
C ALA A 163 2.15 18.55 12.03
N PHE A 164 1.68 17.31 12.14
CA PHE A 164 1.99 16.26 11.17
C PHE A 164 0.71 15.95 10.41
N GLU A 165 0.74 16.13 9.09
CA GLU A 165 -0.48 16.24 8.27
C GLU A 165 -1.43 17.28 8.87
N GLU A 166 -2.62 16.86 9.32
CA GLU A 166 -3.63 17.72 9.93
C GLU A 166 -3.64 17.63 11.47
N GLU A 167 -2.78 16.78 12.05
CA GLU A 167 -2.77 16.53 13.49
C GLU A 167 -1.86 17.53 14.21
N ALA A 168 -2.49 18.46 14.94
CA ALA A 168 -1.79 19.43 15.77
C ALA A 168 -1.22 18.79 17.04
N ASN A 169 0.06 19.06 17.30
CA ASN A 169 0.83 18.48 18.38
C ASN A 169 1.67 19.53 19.10
N THR A 170 2.12 19.22 20.31
CA THR A 170 3.06 20.04 21.07
C THR A 170 4.16 19.18 21.67
N ALA A 171 5.41 19.58 21.49
CA ALA A 171 6.58 18.97 22.12
C ALA A 171 7.03 19.83 23.30
N SER A 172 7.12 19.23 24.48
CA SER A 172 7.61 19.84 25.71
C SER A 172 9.14 19.99 25.67
N PRO A 173 9.73 20.88 26.49
CA PRO A 173 11.18 20.99 26.60
C PRO A 173 11.84 19.63 26.91
N SER A 174 12.91 19.30 26.18
CA SER A 174 13.66 18.04 26.30
C SER A 174 12.90 16.77 25.91
N GLU A 175 11.67 16.89 25.39
CA GLU A 175 10.88 15.75 24.96
C GLU A 175 11.40 15.14 23.65
N VAL A 176 11.30 13.81 23.54
CA VAL A 176 11.52 13.05 22.31
C VAL A 176 10.23 12.33 21.93
N ILE A 177 9.57 12.80 20.87
CA ILE A 177 8.35 12.20 20.35
C ILE A 177 8.71 11.30 19.18
N THR A 178 8.17 10.08 19.15
CA THR A 178 8.30 9.16 18.02
C THR A 178 6.96 9.04 17.31
N HIS A 179 6.93 9.42 16.03
CA HIS A 179 5.78 9.27 15.16
C HIS A 179 5.91 8.01 14.32
N THR A 180 4.79 7.35 14.07
CA THR A 180 4.71 6.20 13.15
C THR A 180 3.50 6.37 12.25
N ALA A 181 3.72 6.38 10.94
CA ALA A 181 2.69 6.57 9.92
C ALA A 181 2.81 5.55 8.79
N CYS A 182 1.69 5.18 8.16
CA CYS A 182 1.74 4.25 7.03
C CYS A 182 2.45 4.84 5.81
N LEU A 183 2.14 6.10 5.52
CA LEU A 183 2.61 6.85 4.37
C LEU A 183 3.54 7.98 4.84
N PRO A 184 4.45 8.47 3.99
CA PRO A 184 5.13 9.71 4.31
C PRO A 184 4.09 10.83 4.28
N GLY A 185 4.40 11.88 5.02
CA GLY A 185 3.55 13.04 5.13
C GLY A 185 4.34 14.33 5.40
N THR A 186 3.63 15.44 5.43
CA THR A 186 4.19 16.75 5.72
C THR A 186 4.21 17.01 7.22
N ILE A 187 5.33 17.54 7.73
CA ILE A 187 5.43 18.09 9.07
C ILE A 187 5.72 19.60 9.03
N GLU A 188 5.03 20.34 9.90
CA GLU A 188 5.05 21.79 9.97
C GLU A 188 5.38 22.25 11.39
N PHE A 189 6.45 23.01 11.58
CA PHE A 189 6.83 23.56 12.89
C PHE A 189 6.52 25.05 12.94
N ASP A 190 5.84 25.50 14.01
CA ASP A 190 5.73 26.92 14.31
C ASP A 190 7.09 27.43 14.81
N THR A 191 7.69 28.32 14.01
CA THR A 191 9.04 28.85 14.29
C THR A 191 9.04 30.18 15.04
N GLY A 192 7.87 30.81 15.27
CA GLY A 192 7.72 31.99 16.12
C GLY A 192 8.45 33.26 15.69
N ASN A 193 9.11 33.28 14.52
CA ASN A 193 9.97 34.41 14.09
C ASN A 193 9.17 35.58 13.48
N LYS A 194 7.94 35.31 13.03
CA LYS A 194 6.87 36.25 12.61
C LYS A 194 5.53 35.55 12.83
N THR A 195 4.43 36.28 13.01
CA THR A 195 3.08 35.71 13.09
C THR A 195 2.84 34.79 11.88
N GLY A 196 2.70 33.48 12.10
CA GLY A 196 2.50 32.49 11.04
C GLY A 196 3.76 31.96 10.34
N ALA A 197 4.97 32.19 10.87
CA ALA A 197 6.19 31.62 10.29
C ALA A 197 6.31 30.12 10.59
N VAL A 198 5.97 29.28 9.60
CA VAL A 198 6.03 27.81 9.70
C VAL A 198 7.15 27.25 8.82
N SER A 199 7.92 26.29 9.34
CA SER A 199 8.85 25.50 8.53
C SER A 199 8.22 24.16 8.18
N ARG A 200 8.14 23.86 6.88
CA ARG A 200 7.50 22.65 6.32
C ARG A 200 8.53 21.65 5.81
N TYR A 201 8.35 20.37 6.12
CA TYR A 201 9.23 19.29 5.70
C TYR A 201 8.45 18.05 5.26
N GLU A 202 8.96 17.34 4.25
CA GLU A 202 8.49 16.00 3.91
C GLU A 202 9.15 14.95 4.81
N THR A 203 8.33 14.15 5.48
CA THR A 203 8.79 13.09 6.37
C THR A 203 9.27 11.87 5.59
N ARG A 204 10.32 11.25 6.09
CA ARG A 204 10.91 9.99 5.61
C ARG A 204 11.25 9.12 6.80
N GLY A 205 11.27 7.81 6.57
CA GLY A 205 11.59 6.82 7.59
C GLY A 205 13.01 7.02 8.11
N GLY A 206 13.17 7.00 9.42
CA GLY A 206 14.44 7.22 10.11
C GLY A 206 14.78 8.68 10.36
N GLN A 207 13.98 9.66 9.93
CA GLN A 207 14.32 11.07 10.20
C GLN A 207 14.26 11.43 11.67
N VAL A 208 15.12 12.37 12.07
CA VAL A 208 15.12 13.02 13.37
C VAL A 208 15.10 14.53 13.15
N PHE A 209 14.01 15.17 13.56
CA PHE A 209 13.83 16.62 13.59
C PHE A 209 14.28 17.14 14.95
N THR A 210 15.42 17.81 15.00
CA THR A 210 15.93 18.43 16.24
C THR A 210 15.57 19.91 16.24
N VAL A 211 14.67 20.31 17.14
CA VAL A 211 14.27 21.70 17.31
C VAL A 211 15.21 22.37 18.30
N ARG A 212 15.79 23.52 17.94
CA ARG A 212 16.79 24.25 18.74
C ARG A 212 16.39 25.71 18.91
N PRO A 213 16.93 26.40 19.93
CA PRO A 213 16.72 27.84 20.09
C PRO A 213 17.23 28.59 18.85
N GLY A 214 16.48 29.57 18.39
CA GLY A 214 16.85 30.52 17.34
C GLY A 214 17.04 31.93 17.88
N VAL A 215 17.29 32.88 16.97
CA VAL A 215 17.36 34.31 17.28
C VAL A 215 15.98 34.87 17.64
N ALA A 216 15.96 35.88 18.52
CA ALA A 216 14.75 36.63 18.89
C ALA A 216 13.55 35.77 19.38
N GLY A 217 13.83 34.64 20.05
CA GLY A 217 12.78 33.77 20.60
C GLY A 217 12.17 32.77 19.60
N ALA A 218 12.65 32.78 18.35
CA ALA A 218 12.31 31.79 17.33
C ALA A 218 12.93 30.42 17.64
N VAL A 219 12.54 29.41 16.85
CA VAL A 219 13.21 28.10 16.83
C VAL A 219 13.76 27.77 15.45
N THR A 220 14.79 26.93 15.41
CA THR A 220 15.36 26.35 14.18
C THR A 220 15.16 24.84 14.19
N VAL A 221 14.95 24.24 13.03
CA VAL A 221 14.75 22.79 12.89
C VAL A 221 15.88 22.20 12.06
N GLU A 222 16.65 21.32 12.69
CA GLU A 222 17.72 20.54 12.06
C GLU A 222 17.19 19.15 11.72
N VAL A 223 17.20 18.77 10.44
CA VAL A 223 16.72 17.45 9.98
C VAL A 223 17.90 16.55 9.70
N LYS A 224 17.97 15.41 10.38
CA LYS A 224 18.97 14.35 10.12
C LYS A 224 18.28 13.06 9.74
N GLN A 225 18.91 12.28 8.85
CA GLN A 225 18.58 10.87 8.71
C GLN A 225 19.28 10.10 9.82
N ALA A 226 18.54 9.29 10.59
CA ALA A 226 19.17 8.32 11.46
C ALA A 226 20.00 7.36 10.60
N PRO A 227 21.15 6.88 11.10
CA PRO A 227 21.90 5.84 10.42
C PRO A 227 20.97 4.67 10.10
N SER A 228 20.99 4.19 8.85
CA SER A 228 20.31 2.97 8.47
C SER A 228 20.77 1.88 9.44
N ALA A 229 19.84 1.25 10.17
CA ALA A 229 20.17 0.03 10.90
C ALA A 229 20.66 -0.99 9.85
N LYS A 230 21.94 -1.36 9.94
CA LYS A 230 22.53 -2.43 9.13
C LYS A 230 21.89 -3.77 9.48
#